data_AF-A0A067D583-F1
#
_entry.id   AF-A0A067D583-F1
#
_cell.length_a   1.000
_cell.length_b   1.000
_cell.length_c   1.000
_cell.angle_alpha   90.00
_cell.angle_beta   90.00
_cell.angle_gamma   90.00
#
_symmetry.space_group_name_H-M   'P 1'
#
loop_
_entity.id
_entity.type
_entity.pdbx_description
1 polymer ?
#
loop_
_entity_poly.entity_id
_entity_poly.type
_entity_poly.pdbx_seq_one_letter_code
_entity_poly.pdbx_strand_id
1 'polypeptide(L)'
;MARTPARVYVDLFARIQFSTDLVRVAGNRKALELFLECYELCLGLVVVPHPSLGREWLPCAEMYLFLGRFAKARSCAQRVGASQDTERVKRILVLSRQHERACETVRRALDVAHPPMDDGMHALIEAMDSVLSTSPASPEALYLKTAVLVATKAYESLVVFLAWLPFPLVASDTNLLVANARAQSHVGSLDAAIAVLQKMPPGRHSPTSRLYLDQLQRMQSLRAQGVALVKGGHYAAAIDILTTCLGLETENALYQASVLYERSGAFLGVPGKEMDAIRDAESCLRLQPNHALSHVRLRSARVQLETAKLQHLVYKEQRAADKANKRPSYASVFFRTSAPSNLAPRDQLRYLKSQASTREPTSGPKATPWLATTPLVDYYTTLGISPAASMDEVKKAYHRCALRLHPGDGYEKYLAVQIWM
;
A
#
# COMPACT_ATOMS: atom_id res chain seq x y z
N MET A 1 36.39 -21.08 49.64
CA MET A 1 36.92 -21.36 48.29
C MET A 1 38.39 -21.79 48.32
N ALA A 2 39.29 -21.08 49.01
CA ALA A 2 40.71 -21.45 49.06
C ALA A 2 41.01 -22.85 49.65
N ARG A 3 40.21 -23.33 50.62
CA ARG A 3 40.39 -24.67 51.23
C ARG A 3 39.74 -25.81 50.43
N THR A 4 38.94 -25.51 49.41
CA THR A 4 38.27 -26.51 48.58
C THR A 4 39.22 -26.90 47.44
N PRO A 5 39.47 -28.21 47.19
CA PRO A 5 40.42 -28.63 46.16
C PRO A 5 39.94 -28.29 44.75
N ALA A 6 40.85 -27.85 43.88
CA ALA A 6 40.55 -27.38 42.52
C ALA A 6 39.71 -28.36 41.69
N ARG A 7 39.92 -29.67 41.86
CA ARG A 7 39.16 -30.74 41.16
C ARG A 7 37.65 -30.61 41.29
N VAL A 8 37.15 -30.15 42.45
CA VAL A 8 35.71 -29.98 42.69
C VAL A 8 35.13 -28.89 41.79
N TYR A 9 35.90 -27.83 41.56
CA TYR A 9 35.51 -26.74 40.66
C TYR A 9 35.64 -27.16 39.19
N VAL A 10 36.66 -27.93 38.83
CA VAL A 10 36.77 -28.52 37.48
C VAL A 10 35.53 -29.36 37.16
N ASP A 11 35.13 -30.24 38.08
CA ASP A 11 33.95 -31.09 37.89
C ASP A 11 32.64 -30.28 37.84
N LEU A 12 32.54 -29.21 38.62
CA LEU A 12 31.40 -28.30 38.61
C LEU A 12 31.29 -27.58 37.25
N PHE A 13 32.38 -26.99 36.77
CA PHE A 13 32.40 -26.23 35.52
C PHE A 13 32.25 -27.13 34.29
N ALA A 14 32.78 -28.35 34.31
CA ALA A 14 32.59 -29.33 33.25
C ALA A 14 31.12 -29.70 33.01
N ARG A 15 30.25 -29.54 34.01
CA ARG A 15 28.80 -29.78 33.90
C ARG A 15 28.02 -28.59 33.36
N ILE A 16 28.65 -27.41 33.27
CA ILE A 16 28.00 -26.20 32.77
C ILE A 16 28.31 -26.08 31.29
N GLN A 17 27.26 -26.19 30.46
CA GLN A 17 27.37 -26.02 29.02
C GLN A 17 26.38 -24.96 28.56
N PHE A 18 26.90 -23.94 27.88
CA PHE A 18 26.07 -22.92 27.26
C PHE A 18 25.57 -23.41 25.91
N SER A 19 24.26 -23.27 25.68
CA SER A 19 23.67 -23.57 24.38
C SER A 19 23.80 -22.37 23.45
N THR A 20 24.20 -22.61 22.21
CA THR A 20 24.19 -21.62 21.12
C THR A 20 22.93 -21.72 20.25
N ASP A 21 21.96 -22.55 20.64
CA ASP A 21 20.65 -22.61 19.99
C ASP A 21 19.87 -21.33 20.28
N LEU A 22 19.72 -20.49 19.26
CA LEU A 22 19.10 -19.18 19.36
C LEU A 22 17.67 -19.25 19.90
N VAL A 23 16.91 -20.30 19.59
CA VAL A 23 15.52 -20.47 20.07
C VAL A 23 15.51 -20.67 21.59
N ARG A 24 16.39 -21.55 22.09
CA ARG A 24 16.52 -21.82 23.53
C ARG A 24 17.04 -20.60 24.29
N VAL A 25 18.03 -19.91 23.72
CA VAL A 25 18.58 -18.68 24.29
C VAL A 25 17.53 -17.59 24.34
N ALA A 26 16.77 -17.39 23.27
CA ALA A 26 15.71 -16.38 23.21
C ALA A 26 14.60 -16.63 24.23
N GLY A 27 14.15 -17.88 24.38
CA GLY A 27 13.10 -18.25 25.34
C GLY A 27 13.50 -18.04 26.81
N ASN A 28 14.79 -18.22 27.13
CA ASN A 28 15.32 -18.17 28.49
C ASN A 28 16.26 -16.98 28.75
N ARG A 29 16.23 -15.96 27.89
CA ARG A 29 17.26 -14.91 27.84
C ARG A 29 17.58 -14.28 29.19
N LYS A 30 16.55 -13.85 29.93
CA LYS A 30 16.73 -13.18 31.24
C LYS A 30 17.39 -14.10 32.27
N ALA A 31 16.97 -15.37 32.31
CA ALA A 31 17.55 -16.35 33.22
C ALA A 31 19.00 -16.68 32.84
N LEU A 32 19.28 -16.77 31.53
CA LEU A 32 20.63 -16.99 31.02
C LEU A 32 21.56 -15.81 31.33
N GLU A 33 21.12 -14.57 31.10
CA GLU A 33 21.92 -13.37 31.41
C GLU A 33 22.22 -13.29 32.92
N LEU A 34 21.23 -13.55 33.77
CA LEU A 34 21.43 -13.60 35.22
C LEU A 34 22.40 -14.71 35.64
N PHE A 35 22.21 -15.93 35.12
CA PHE A 35 23.09 -17.06 35.41
C PHE A 35 24.52 -16.76 34.96
N LEU A 36 24.71 -16.15 33.80
CA LEU A 36 26.01 -15.80 33.26
C LEU A 36 26.73 -14.75 34.13
N GLU A 37 26.00 -13.77 34.68
CA GLU A 37 26.55 -12.80 35.63
C GLU A 37 26.96 -13.46 36.95
N CYS A 38 26.14 -14.37 37.49
CA CYS A 38 26.52 -15.15 38.67
C CYS A 38 27.73 -16.06 38.40
N TYR A 39 27.79 -16.66 37.21
CA TYR A 39 28.90 -17.49 36.76
C TYR A 39 30.21 -16.69 36.67
N GLU A 40 30.15 -15.50 36.08
CA GLU A 40 31.27 -14.55 35.99
C GLU A 40 31.81 -14.18 37.38
N LEU A 41 30.93 -13.84 38.32
CA LEU A 41 31.31 -13.51 39.69
C LEU A 41 31.95 -14.71 40.41
N CYS A 42 31.38 -15.90 40.23
CA CYS A 42 31.92 -17.13 40.80
C CYS A 42 33.33 -17.42 40.29
N LEU A 43 33.56 -17.30 38.98
CA LEU A 43 34.90 -17.44 38.38
C LEU A 43 35.89 -16.43 38.97
N GLY A 44 35.47 -15.18 39.16
CA GLY A 44 36.28 -14.14 39.81
C GLY A 44 36.78 -14.53 41.20
N LEU A 45 35.96 -15.22 41.97
CA LEU A 45 36.30 -15.65 43.33
C LEU A 45 37.11 -16.97 43.36
N VAL A 46 36.87 -17.87 42.41
CA VAL A 46 37.47 -19.21 42.37
C VAL A 46 38.86 -19.21 41.70
N VAL A 47 39.07 -18.38 40.68
CA VAL A 47 40.35 -18.35 39.93
C VAL A 47 41.47 -17.71 40.75
N VAL A 48 41.17 -16.79 41.67
CA VAL A 48 42.17 -16.17 42.56
C VAL A 48 42.95 -17.21 43.39
N PRO A 49 42.31 -18.11 44.16
CA PRO A 49 43.01 -19.18 44.85
C PRO A 49 43.44 -20.34 43.95
N HIS A 50 42.83 -20.51 42.77
CA HIS A 50 43.11 -21.62 41.84
C HIS A 50 43.37 -21.13 40.40
N PRO A 51 44.56 -20.57 40.10
CA PRO A 51 44.85 -19.96 38.79
C PRO A 51 44.77 -20.91 37.59
N SER A 52 44.90 -22.23 37.82
CA SER A 52 44.76 -23.26 36.78
C SER A 52 43.37 -23.28 36.13
N LEU A 53 42.35 -22.70 36.78
CA LEU A 53 40.98 -22.59 36.29
C LEU A 53 40.77 -21.38 35.36
N GLY A 54 41.82 -20.64 35.00
CA GLY A 54 41.74 -19.48 34.10
C GLY A 54 41.01 -19.76 32.77
N ARG A 55 41.19 -20.94 32.18
CA ARG A 55 40.48 -21.36 30.95
C ARG A 55 38.95 -21.29 31.05
N GLU A 56 38.37 -21.41 32.24
CA GLU A 56 36.91 -21.44 32.43
C GLU A 56 36.26 -20.07 32.18
N TRP A 57 37.07 -18.99 32.06
CA TRP A 57 36.62 -17.69 31.55
C TRP A 57 36.23 -17.73 30.07
N LEU A 58 36.74 -18.70 29.30
CA LEU A 58 36.56 -18.74 27.84
C LEU A 58 35.10 -19.04 27.42
N PRO A 59 34.41 -20.07 27.97
CA PRO A 59 32.97 -20.26 27.73
C PRO A 59 32.12 -19.05 28.12
N CYS A 60 32.50 -18.35 29.20
CA CYS A 60 31.82 -17.12 29.63
C CYS A 60 31.98 -16.00 28.58
N ALA A 61 33.20 -15.81 28.09
CA ALA A 61 33.50 -14.81 27.06
C ALA A 61 32.78 -15.10 25.73
N GLU A 62 32.73 -16.37 25.31
CA GLU A 62 32.03 -16.80 24.09
C GLU A 62 30.52 -16.58 24.20
N MET A 63 29.92 -16.89 25.35
CA MET A 63 28.50 -16.65 25.59
C MET A 63 28.18 -15.14 25.60
N TYR A 64 29.03 -14.32 26.23
CA TYR A 64 28.86 -12.86 26.17
C TYR A 64 28.99 -12.31 24.74
N LEU A 65 29.90 -12.84 23.93
CA LEU A 65 30.03 -12.48 22.52
C LEU A 65 28.75 -12.84 21.75
N PHE A 66 28.25 -14.07 21.92
CA PHE A 66 27.01 -14.54 21.29
C PHE A 66 25.80 -13.65 21.63
N LEU A 67 25.71 -13.19 22.89
CA LEU A 67 24.66 -12.28 23.38
C LEU A 67 24.85 -10.82 22.94
N GLY A 68 25.94 -10.49 22.24
CA GLY A 68 26.29 -9.13 21.84
C GLY A 68 26.77 -8.23 22.97
N ARG A 69 27.18 -8.79 24.11
CA ARG A 69 27.75 -8.04 25.25
C ARG A 69 29.26 -7.89 25.08
N PHE A 70 29.66 -7.18 24.03
CA PHE A 70 31.05 -7.13 23.54
C PHE A 70 32.06 -6.67 24.61
N ALA A 71 31.74 -5.65 25.42
CA ALA A 71 32.62 -5.19 26.49
C ALA A 71 32.88 -6.27 27.55
N LYS A 72 31.82 -6.99 27.97
CA LYS A 72 31.94 -8.11 28.92
C LYS A 72 32.70 -9.29 28.30
N ALA A 73 32.44 -9.61 27.04
CA ALA A 73 33.16 -10.64 26.30
C ALA A 73 34.67 -10.37 26.27
N ARG A 74 35.07 -9.13 25.98
CA ARG A 74 36.49 -8.72 26.02
C ARG A 74 37.09 -8.82 27.41
N SER A 75 36.37 -8.32 28.42
CA SER A 75 36.86 -8.37 29.81
C SER A 75 37.09 -9.81 30.27
N CYS A 76 36.16 -10.73 29.97
CA CYS A 76 36.30 -12.15 30.28
C CYS A 76 37.46 -12.79 29.51
N ALA A 77 37.60 -12.50 28.20
CA ALA A 77 38.67 -13.04 27.37
C ALA A 77 40.07 -12.60 27.88
N GLN A 78 40.21 -11.37 28.38
CA GLN A 78 41.47 -10.88 28.97
C GLN A 78 41.85 -11.60 30.28
N ARG A 79 40.88 -12.22 30.97
CA ARG A 79 41.09 -12.94 32.23
C ARG A 79 41.51 -14.41 32.07
N VAL A 80 41.49 -14.96 30.86
CA VAL A 80 41.86 -16.36 30.56
C VAL A 80 43.35 -16.65 30.85
N GLY A 81 44.21 -15.62 30.81
CA GLY A 81 45.66 -15.73 31.03
C GLY A 81 46.44 -16.02 29.75
N ALA A 82 47.71 -15.59 29.69
CA ALA A 82 48.51 -15.58 28.46
C ALA A 82 48.92 -16.97 27.92
N SER A 83 48.85 -18.02 28.75
CA SER A 83 49.37 -19.36 28.46
C SER A 83 48.31 -20.36 27.99
N GLN A 84 47.02 -19.98 27.90
CA GLN A 84 45.92 -20.90 27.58
C GLN A 84 45.10 -20.38 26.38
N ASP A 85 44.84 -21.26 25.41
CA ASP A 85 43.92 -21.08 24.27
C ASP A 85 44.01 -19.72 23.53
N THR A 86 45.24 -19.30 23.23
CA THR A 86 45.56 -17.96 22.72
C THR A 86 44.79 -17.57 21.45
N GLU A 87 44.56 -18.51 20.53
CA GLU A 87 43.85 -18.22 19.28
C GLU A 87 42.36 -17.94 19.48
N ARG A 88 41.69 -18.68 20.36
CA ARG A 88 40.26 -18.43 20.69
C ARG A 88 40.12 -17.08 21.39
N VAL A 89 41.01 -16.77 22.33
CA VAL A 89 41.05 -15.48 23.04
C VAL A 89 41.26 -14.33 22.06
N LYS A 90 42.26 -14.42 21.17
CA LYS A 90 42.52 -13.42 20.12
C LYS A 90 41.28 -13.21 19.24
N ARG A 91 40.64 -14.28 18.78
CA ARG A 91 39.42 -14.22 17.97
C ARG A 91 38.31 -13.44 18.68
N ILE A 92 38.03 -13.75 19.95
CA ILE A 92 36.99 -13.06 20.73
C ILE A 92 37.31 -11.57 20.88
N LEU A 93 38.56 -11.23 21.20
CA LEU A 93 38.99 -9.84 21.37
C LEU A 93 38.88 -9.03 20.08
N VAL A 94 39.27 -9.61 18.94
CA VAL A 94 39.19 -8.96 17.62
C VAL A 94 37.74 -8.78 17.21
N LEU A 95 36.92 -9.84 17.26
CA LEU A 95 35.51 -9.79 16.88
C LEU A 95 34.74 -8.79 17.73
N SER A 96 34.93 -8.81 19.06
CA SER A 96 34.23 -7.88 19.95
C SER A 96 34.53 -6.41 19.62
N ARG A 97 35.80 -6.07 19.32
CA ARG A 97 36.18 -4.71 18.91
C ARG A 97 35.61 -4.34 17.55
N GLN A 98 35.62 -5.27 16.60
CA GLN A 98 35.05 -5.06 15.26
C GLN A 98 33.54 -4.83 15.34
N HIS A 99 32.83 -5.62 16.13
CA HIS A 99 31.38 -5.49 16.29
C HIS A 99 30.98 -4.19 17.01
N GLU A 100 31.69 -3.79 18.06
CA GLU A 100 31.47 -2.49 18.72
C GLU A 100 31.64 -1.33 17.73
N ARG A 101 32.70 -1.37 16.92
CA ARG A 101 32.94 -0.35 15.89
C ARG A 101 31.83 -0.35 14.84
N ALA A 102 31.42 -1.51 14.34
CA ALA A 102 30.35 -1.62 13.36
C ALA A 102 29.01 -1.08 13.89
N CYS A 103 28.66 -1.41 15.14
CA CYS A 103 27.45 -0.87 15.76
C CYS A 103 27.55 0.65 15.96
N GLU A 104 28.71 1.17 16.35
CA GLU A 104 28.93 2.61 16.50
C GLU A 104 28.85 3.35 15.15
N THR A 105 29.42 2.80 14.08
CA THR A 105 29.35 3.42 12.75
C THR A 105 27.91 3.47 12.24
N VAL A 106 27.14 2.40 12.40
CA VAL A 106 25.73 2.37 11.97
C VAL A 106 24.89 3.32 12.81
N ARG A 107 25.10 3.35 14.14
CA ARG A 107 24.39 4.29 15.01
C ARG A 107 24.62 5.74 14.61
N ARG A 108 25.89 6.13 14.40
CA ARG A 108 26.23 7.49 13.95
C ARG A 108 25.61 7.83 12.59
N ALA A 109 25.53 6.86 11.68
CA ALA A 109 24.88 7.07 10.39
C ALA A 109 23.37 7.28 10.52
N LEU A 110 22.71 6.61 11.47
CA LEU A 110 21.28 6.78 11.77
C LEU A 110 20.96 8.11 12.48
N ASP A 111 21.91 8.66 13.24
CA ASP A 111 21.75 9.96 13.90
C ASP A 111 21.78 11.14 12.89
N VAL A 112 22.30 10.92 11.68
CA VAL A 112 22.29 11.93 10.61
C VAL A 112 20.89 12.03 10.00
N ALA A 113 20.32 13.23 9.97
CA ALA A 113 18.96 13.51 9.52
C ALA A 113 18.63 13.01 8.09
N HIS A 114 19.64 12.80 7.25
CA HIS A 114 19.49 12.26 5.90
C HIS A 114 20.52 11.13 5.70
N PRO A 115 20.16 9.86 5.97
CA PRO A 115 21.06 8.75 5.73
C PRO A 115 21.41 8.67 4.23
N PRO A 116 22.64 8.27 3.87
CA PRO A 116 23.10 8.21 2.49
C PRO A 116 22.22 7.24 1.70
N MET A 117 21.50 7.72 0.69
CA MET A 117 20.61 6.91 -0.14
C MET A 117 21.44 6.01 -1.07
N ASP A 118 21.25 4.70 -0.91
CA ASP A 118 21.71 3.57 -1.72
C ASP A 118 23.06 2.93 -1.35
N ASP A 119 24.20 3.32 -1.93
CA ASP A 119 25.47 2.56 -1.76
C ASP A 119 25.94 2.50 -0.30
N GLY A 120 25.73 3.58 0.46
CA GLY A 120 26.03 3.61 1.89
C GLY A 120 25.14 2.67 2.70
N MET A 121 23.89 2.45 2.27
CA MET A 121 22.90 1.67 3.02
C MET A 121 23.20 0.18 2.99
N HIS A 122 23.58 -0.34 1.82
CA HIS A 122 23.99 -1.74 1.67
C HIS A 122 25.17 -2.06 2.58
N ALA A 123 26.16 -1.17 2.65
CA ALA A 123 27.29 -1.33 3.55
C ALA A 123 26.89 -1.35 5.05
N LEU A 124 25.90 -0.53 5.46
CA LEU A 124 25.40 -0.55 6.85
C LEU A 124 24.66 -1.85 7.17
N ILE A 125 23.86 -2.37 6.22
CA ILE A 125 23.14 -3.64 6.39
C ILE A 125 24.13 -4.80 6.45
N GLU A 126 25.09 -4.86 5.54
CA GLU A 126 26.15 -5.88 5.51
C GLU A 126 27.01 -5.86 6.78
N ALA A 127 27.32 -4.66 7.31
CA ALA A 127 28.02 -4.53 8.57
C ALA A 127 27.23 -5.17 9.73
N MET A 128 25.90 -4.98 9.77
CA MET A 128 25.06 -5.63 10.77
C MET A 128 24.89 -7.13 10.54
N ASP A 129 24.82 -7.58 9.28
CA ASP A 129 24.82 -9.01 8.97
C ASP A 129 26.10 -9.72 9.41
N SER A 130 27.25 -9.06 9.23
CA SER A 130 28.53 -9.55 9.76
C SER A 130 28.49 -9.70 11.28
N VAL A 131 27.95 -8.72 12.01
CA VAL A 131 27.80 -8.80 13.48
C VAL A 131 26.82 -9.91 13.89
N LEU A 132 25.68 -10.02 13.22
CA LEU A 132 24.64 -11.01 13.56
C LEU A 132 25.03 -12.44 13.20
N SER A 133 25.97 -12.63 12.25
CA SER A 133 26.50 -13.96 11.92
C SER A 133 27.27 -14.61 13.08
N THR A 134 27.89 -13.80 13.94
CA THR A 134 28.65 -14.26 15.12
C THR A 134 27.87 -14.06 16.42
N SER A 135 27.06 -13.01 16.47
CA SER A 135 26.38 -12.52 17.67
C SER A 135 24.86 -12.40 17.42
N PRO A 136 24.17 -13.51 17.07
CA PRO A 136 22.79 -13.48 16.60
C PRO A 136 21.78 -13.02 17.67
N ALA A 137 22.17 -13.08 18.95
CA ALA A 137 21.36 -12.60 20.07
C ALA A 137 21.71 -11.18 20.51
N SER A 138 22.50 -10.43 19.72
CA SER A 138 22.86 -9.04 20.04
C SER A 138 21.63 -8.12 19.92
N PRO A 139 21.12 -7.55 21.03
CA PRO A 139 19.93 -6.70 20.98
C PRO A 139 20.21 -5.40 20.21
N GLU A 140 21.42 -4.88 20.36
CA GLU A 140 21.86 -3.66 19.70
C GLU A 140 21.96 -3.84 18.18
N ALA A 141 22.60 -4.92 17.70
CA ALA A 141 22.73 -5.17 16.27
C ALA A 141 21.38 -5.46 15.61
N LEU A 142 20.49 -6.20 16.30
CA LEU A 142 19.12 -6.43 15.84
C LEU A 142 18.35 -5.11 15.70
N TYR A 143 18.44 -4.24 16.70
CA TYR A 143 17.81 -2.92 16.69
C TYR A 143 18.37 -2.04 15.56
N LEU A 144 19.70 -1.93 15.43
CA LEU A 144 20.33 -1.10 14.41
C LEU A 144 20.00 -1.56 12.99
N LYS A 145 20.05 -2.86 12.71
CA LYS A 145 19.65 -3.38 11.39
C LYS A 145 18.18 -3.07 11.09
N THR A 146 17.31 -3.23 12.08
CA THR A 146 15.88 -2.90 11.96
C THR A 146 15.67 -1.41 11.70
N ALA A 147 16.37 -0.54 12.45
CA ALA A 147 16.29 0.90 12.29
C ALA A 147 16.76 1.36 10.91
N VAL A 148 17.86 0.80 10.39
CA VAL A 148 18.31 1.04 9.01
C VAL A 148 17.21 0.67 8.03
N LEU A 149 16.68 -0.56 8.09
CA LEU A 149 15.66 -1.02 7.14
C LEU A 149 14.35 -0.20 7.21
N VAL A 150 13.96 0.29 8.39
CA VAL A 150 12.81 1.20 8.53
C VAL A 150 13.10 2.58 7.94
N ALA A 151 14.28 3.15 8.22
CA ALA A 151 14.68 4.45 7.69
C ALA A 151 14.74 4.46 6.15
N THR A 152 15.16 3.35 5.55
CA THR A 152 15.21 3.16 4.10
C THR A 152 13.89 2.71 3.48
N LYS A 153 12.85 2.49 4.29
CA LYS A 153 11.55 1.92 3.86
C LYS A 153 11.68 0.57 3.16
N ALA A 154 12.74 -0.19 3.42
CA ALA A 154 12.98 -1.53 2.90
C ALA A 154 12.18 -2.59 3.68
N TYR A 155 10.85 -2.45 3.69
CA TYR A 155 9.95 -3.24 4.53
C TYR A 155 9.89 -4.72 4.14
N GLU A 156 10.03 -5.06 2.86
CA GLU A 156 10.07 -6.46 2.40
C GLU A 156 11.28 -7.20 3.00
N SER A 157 12.47 -6.61 2.89
CA SER A 157 13.71 -7.14 3.48
C SER A 157 13.61 -7.24 5.01
N LEU A 158 12.93 -6.28 5.65
CA LEU A 158 12.69 -6.30 7.10
C LEU A 158 11.78 -7.46 7.53
N VAL A 159 10.69 -7.71 6.78
CA VAL A 159 9.80 -8.84 7.03
C VAL A 159 10.57 -10.16 6.93
N VAL A 160 11.35 -10.34 5.86
CA VAL A 160 12.19 -11.54 5.67
C VAL A 160 13.15 -11.70 6.84
N PHE A 161 13.90 -10.66 7.18
CA PHE A 161 14.87 -10.68 8.27
C PHE A 161 14.24 -11.06 9.62
N LEU A 162 13.12 -10.43 10.00
CA LEU A 162 12.47 -10.71 11.27
C LEU A 162 11.77 -12.06 11.32
N ALA A 163 11.35 -12.61 10.17
CA ALA A 163 10.78 -13.96 10.08
C ALA A 163 11.82 -15.07 10.36
N TRP A 164 13.10 -14.83 10.07
CA TRP A 164 14.19 -15.75 10.38
C TRP A 164 14.54 -15.81 11.88
N LEU A 165 14.12 -14.82 12.66
CA LEU A 165 14.43 -14.75 14.09
C LEU A 165 13.38 -15.50 14.92
N PRO A 166 13.78 -16.19 16.01
CA PRO A 166 12.82 -16.79 16.93
C PRO A 166 11.90 -15.73 17.53
N PHE A 167 10.59 -15.99 17.53
CA PHE A 167 9.61 -15.04 18.05
C PHE A 167 9.90 -14.54 19.48
N PRO A 168 10.35 -15.37 20.45
CA PRO A 168 10.71 -14.88 21.78
C PRO A 168 11.80 -13.80 21.77
N LEU A 169 12.69 -13.81 20.77
CA LEU A 169 13.74 -12.80 20.61
C LEU A 169 13.14 -11.49 20.12
N VAL A 170 12.32 -11.54 19.07
CA VAL A 170 11.63 -10.37 18.52
C VAL A 170 10.67 -9.77 19.55
N ALA A 171 9.93 -10.60 20.27
CA ALA A 171 8.97 -10.21 21.30
C ALA A 171 9.63 -9.64 22.57
N SER A 172 10.92 -9.90 22.79
CA SER A 172 11.64 -9.37 23.94
C SER A 172 11.89 -7.86 23.85
N ASP A 173 11.91 -7.31 22.63
CA ASP A 173 12.09 -5.89 22.35
C ASP A 173 10.83 -5.32 21.70
N THR A 174 10.23 -4.31 22.34
CA THR A 174 9.07 -3.60 21.81
C THR A 174 9.36 -2.98 20.45
N ASN A 175 10.57 -2.45 20.23
CA ASN A 175 10.92 -1.76 19.00
C ASN A 175 10.96 -2.74 17.82
N LEU A 176 11.54 -3.92 18.02
CA LEU A 176 11.55 -4.97 17.00
C LEU A 176 10.14 -5.47 16.69
N LEU A 177 9.32 -5.68 17.72
CA LEU A 177 7.95 -6.15 17.56
C LEU A 177 7.08 -5.14 16.79
N VAL A 178 7.13 -3.87 17.16
CA VAL A 178 6.38 -2.78 16.49
C VAL A 178 6.91 -2.58 15.07
N ALA A 179 8.23 -2.62 14.85
CA ALA A 179 8.81 -2.54 13.52
C ALA A 179 8.38 -3.71 12.63
N ASN A 180 8.25 -4.93 13.17
CA ASN A 180 7.71 -6.07 12.44
C ASN A 180 6.27 -5.81 11.98
N ALA A 181 5.39 -5.41 12.91
CA ALA A 181 4.00 -5.12 12.59
C ALA A 181 3.89 -3.98 11.55
N ARG A 182 4.73 -2.94 11.69
CA ARG A 182 4.82 -1.84 10.73
C ARG A 182 5.24 -2.34 9.35
N ALA A 183 6.27 -3.16 9.27
CA ALA A 183 6.73 -3.71 8.00
C ALA A 183 5.64 -4.55 7.31
N GLN A 184 4.95 -5.42 8.05
CA GLN A 184 3.83 -6.21 7.54
C GLN A 184 2.69 -5.32 6.99
N SER A 185 2.36 -4.25 7.71
CA SER A 185 1.37 -3.27 7.27
C SER A 185 1.78 -2.58 5.96
N HIS A 186 3.05 -2.16 5.84
CA HIS A 186 3.57 -1.51 4.62
C HIS A 186 3.75 -2.45 3.43
N VAL A 187 3.92 -3.76 3.65
CA VAL A 187 3.89 -4.79 2.60
C VAL A 187 2.44 -5.07 2.14
N GLY A 188 1.43 -4.57 2.87
CA GLY A 188 0.02 -4.64 2.49
C GLY A 188 -0.78 -5.70 3.25
N SER A 189 -0.19 -6.38 4.24
CA SER A 189 -0.87 -7.37 5.07
C SER A 189 -1.17 -6.81 6.46
N LEU A 190 -2.29 -6.09 6.57
CA LEU A 190 -2.79 -5.60 7.87
C LEU A 190 -3.11 -6.74 8.84
N ASP A 191 -3.66 -7.85 8.33
CA ASP A 191 -4.01 -9.01 9.15
C ASP A 191 -2.75 -9.63 9.78
N ALA A 192 -1.67 -9.77 9.01
CA ALA A 192 -0.39 -10.24 9.52
C ALA A 192 0.20 -9.26 10.56
N ALA A 193 0.09 -7.94 10.32
CA ALA A 193 0.55 -6.92 11.27
C ALA A 193 -0.14 -7.04 12.63
N ILE A 194 -1.47 -7.17 12.62
CA ILE A 194 -2.29 -7.36 13.83
C ILE A 194 -1.95 -8.69 14.50
N ALA A 195 -1.85 -9.78 13.73
CA ALA A 195 -1.53 -11.10 14.25
C ALA A 195 -0.16 -11.16 14.93
N VAL A 196 0.85 -10.45 14.41
CA VAL A 196 2.19 -10.36 15.04
C VAL A 196 2.10 -9.76 16.45
N LEU A 197 1.35 -8.68 16.62
CA LEU A 197 1.18 -8.03 17.93
C LEU A 197 0.32 -8.91 18.86
N GLN A 198 -0.73 -9.55 18.35
CA GLN A 198 -1.63 -10.40 19.14
C GLN A 198 -1.00 -11.71 19.63
N LYS A 199 0.14 -12.13 19.06
CA LYS A 199 0.93 -13.24 19.63
C LYS A 199 1.42 -12.96 21.05
N MET A 200 1.50 -11.68 21.44
CA MET A 200 1.83 -11.28 22.80
C MET A 200 0.58 -11.25 23.68
N PRO A 201 0.68 -11.70 24.95
CA PRO A 201 -0.43 -11.57 25.88
C PRO A 201 -0.64 -10.10 26.26
N PRO A 202 -1.89 -9.67 26.53
CA PRO A 202 -2.25 -8.26 26.77
C PRO A 202 -1.41 -7.59 27.88
N GLY A 203 -1.08 -8.33 28.94
CA GLY A 203 -0.26 -7.84 30.06
C GLY A 203 1.22 -7.60 29.74
N ARG A 204 1.72 -8.03 28.57
CA ARG A 204 3.12 -7.80 28.13
C ARG A 204 3.26 -6.68 27.11
N HIS A 205 2.17 -6.05 26.70
CA HIS A 205 2.26 -4.95 25.76
C HIS A 205 2.73 -3.65 26.43
N SER A 206 3.76 -3.04 25.86
CA SER A 206 4.13 -1.66 26.14
C SER A 206 3.04 -0.68 25.66
N PRO A 207 2.96 0.55 26.20
CA PRO A 207 2.03 1.57 25.73
C PRO A 207 2.11 1.79 24.21
N THR A 208 3.32 1.86 23.65
CA THR A 208 3.57 2.02 22.21
C THR A 208 2.97 0.87 21.40
N SER A 209 3.19 -0.38 21.83
CA SER A 209 2.65 -1.55 21.12
C SER A 209 1.12 -1.66 21.20
N ARG A 210 0.50 -1.20 22.30
CA ARG A 210 -0.97 -1.14 22.44
C ARG A 210 -1.56 -0.10 21.52
N LEU A 211 -1.04 1.13 21.57
CA LEU A 211 -1.49 2.21 20.71
C LEU A 211 -1.40 1.84 19.23
N TYR A 212 -0.31 1.18 18.83
CA TYR A 212 -0.14 0.74 17.46
C TYR A 212 -1.10 -0.40 17.07
N LEU A 213 -1.33 -1.36 17.98
CA LEU A 213 -2.34 -2.41 17.76
C LEU A 213 -3.75 -1.82 17.60
N ASP A 214 -4.14 -0.90 18.48
CA ASP A 214 -5.43 -0.22 18.43
C ASP A 214 -5.60 0.57 17.11
N GLN A 215 -4.53 1.24 16.66
CA GLN A 215 -4.51 1.93 15.36
C GLN A 215 -4.73 0.96 14.20
N LEU A 216 -3.99 -0.16 14.16
CA LEU A 216 -4.14 -1.17 13.09
C LEU A 216 -5.53 -1.79 13.07
N GLN A 217 -6.10 -2.12 14.23
CA GLN A 217 -7.45 -2.64 14.35
C GLN A 217 -8.49 -1.62 13.86
N ARG A 218 -8.30 -0.34 14.23
CA ARG A 218 -9.16 0.76 13.77
C ARG A 218 -9.09 0.96 12.26
N MET A 219 -7.89 0.89 11.67
CA MET A 219 -7.69 0.95 10.22
C MET A 219 -8.45 -0.20 9.53
N GLN A 220 -8.31 -1.42 10.04
CA GLN A 220 -8.98 -2.61 9.50
C GLN A 220 -10.51 -2.49 9.61
N SER A 221 -11.03 -2.13 10.78
CA SER A 221 -12.47 -2.07 11.04
C SER A 221 -13.17 -0.97 10.23
N LEU A 222 -12.59 0.23 10.18
CA LEU A 222 -13.19 1.36 9.44
C LEU A 222 -13.13 1.13 7.94
N ARG A 223 -12.02 0.58 7.42
CA ARG A 223 -11.94 0.22 6.00
C ARG A 223 -12.99 -0.85 5.66
N ALA A 224 -13.13 -1.89 6.47
CA ALA A 224 -14.15 -2.92 6.25
C ALA A 224 -15.57 -2.33 6.28
N GLN A 225 -15.85 -1.40 7.20
CA GLN A 225 -17.13 -0.68 7.27
C GLN A 225 -17.37 0.16 6.01
N GLY A 226 -16.37 0.91 5.54
CA GLY A 226 -16.45 1.70 4.31
C GLY A 226 -16.76 0.81 3.10
N VAL A 227 -16.05 -0.31 2.95
CA VAL A 227 -16.29 -1.29 1.87
C VAL A 227 -17.71 -1.88 1.95
N ALA A 228 -18.21 -2.18 3.14
CA ALA A 228 -19.58 -2.67 3.33
C ALA A 228 -20.62 -1.63 2.90
N LEU A 229 -20.41 -0.35 3.21
CA LEU A 229 -21.31 0.73 2.78
C LEU A 229 -21.31 0.93 1.26
N VAL A 230 -20.14 0.81 0.60
CA VAL A 230 -20.07 0.84 -0.87
C VAL A 230 -20.90 -0.29 -1.46
N LYS A 231 -20.75 -1.51 -0.95
CA LYS A 231 -21.55 -2.67 -1.40
C LYS A 231 -23.05 -2.51 -1.14
N GLY A 232 -23.41 -1.84 -0.03
CA GLY A 232 -24.80 -1.53 0.32
C GLY A 232 -25.40 -0.33 -0.42
N GLY A 233 -24.64 0.35 -1.30
CA GLY A 233 -25.11 1.54 -2.02
C GLY A 233 -25.19 2.83 -1.19
N HIS A 234 -24.69 2.81 0.05
CA HIS A 234 -24.67 3.97 0.95
C HIS A 234 -23.43 4.84 0.69
N TYR A 235 -23.32 5.38 -0.52
CA TYR A 235 -22.09 5.98 -1.04
C TYR A 235 -21.63 7.23 -0.27
N ALA A 236 -22.54 8.11 0.14
CA ALA A 236 -22.17 9.32 0.90
C ALA A 236 -21.51 8.97 2.24
N ALA A 237 -22.14 8.08 3.02
CA ALA A 237 -21.57 7.59 4.27
C ALA A 237 -20.25 6.82 4.05
N ALA A 238 -20.13 6.06 2.95
CA ALA A 238 -18.89 5.38 2.59
C ALA A 238 -17.74 6.38 2.32
N ILE A 239 -18.01 7.48 1.61
CA ILE A 239 -17.02 8.53 1.32
C ILE A 239 -16.51 9.14 2.63
N ASP A 240 -17.39 9.43 3.58
CA ASP A 240 -17.01 10.01 4.86
C ASP A 240 -16.07 9.06 5.64
N ILE A 241 -16.46 7.80 5.79
CA ILE A 241 -15.64 6.80 6.49
C ILE A 241 -14.30 6.58 5.80
N LEU A 242 -14.28 6.43 4.47
CA LEU A 242 -13.04 6.22 3.73
C LEU A 242 -12.14 7.47 3.75
N THR A 243 -12.71 8.66 3.87
CA THR A 243 -11.94 9.89 4.10
C THR A 243 -11.31 9.91 5.49
N THR A 244 -12.03 9.46 6.52
CA THR A 244 -11.40 9.27 7.84
C THR A 244 -10.26 8.25 7.79
N CYS A 245 -10.40 7.18 7.01
CA CYS A 245 -9.35 6.16 6.84
C CYS A 245 -8.06 6.75 6.27
N LEU A 246 -8.15 7.69 5.32
CA LEU A 246 -6.97 8.37 4.76
C LEU A 246 -6.28 9.31 5.76
N GLY A 247 -7.03 9.82 6.75
CA GLY A 247 -6.46 10.63 7.83
C GLY A 247 -5.77 9.83 8.94
N LEU A 248 -6.04 8.52 9.04
CA LEU A 248 -5.45 7.66 10.08
C LEU A 248 -4.00 7.28 9.81
N GLU A 249 -3.62 7.20 8.54
CA GLU A 249 -2.30 6.71 8.14
C GLU A 249 -1.81 7.45 6.89
N THR A 250 -0.84 8.33 7.09
CA THR A 250 -0.29 9.19 6.04
C THR A 250 0.96 8.61 5.38
N GLU A 251 1.61 7.60 5.96
CA GLU A 251 2.89 7.09 5.49
C GLU A 251 2.76 5.77 4.70
N ASN A 252 1.72 4.98 4.97
CA ASN A 252 1.51 3.69 4.28
C ASN A 252 0.86 3.86 2.89
N ALA A 253 1.71 3.92 1.87
CA ALA A 253 1.30 4.06 0.47
C ALA A 253 0.36 2.94 -0.02
N LEU A 254 0.57 1.68 0.36
CA LEU A 254 -0.29 0.58 -0.07
C LEU A 254 -1.67 0.63 0.59
N TYR A 255 -1.72 0.94 1.88
CA TYR A 255 -3.00 1.15 2.57
C TYR A 255 -3.76 2.33 1.95
N GLN A 256 -3.10 3.46 1.71
CA GLN A 256 -3.70 4.62 1.06
C GLN A 256 -4.20 4.30 -0.35
N ALA A 257 -3.40 3.64 -1.18
CA ALA A 257 -3.81 3.22 -2.52
C ALA A 257 -5.10 2.39 -2.47
N SER A 258 -5.16 1.46 -1.52
CA SER A 258 -6.33 0.62 -1.33
C SER A 258 -7.57 1.39 -0.87
N VAL A 259 -7.43 2.32 0.09
CA VAL A 259 -8.55 3.17 0.54
C VAL A 259 -9.02 4.11 -0.57
N LEU A 260 -8.10 4.70 -1.35
CA LEU A 260 -8.42 5.54 -2.52
C LEU A 260 -9.16 4.73 -3.59
N TYR A 261 -8.76 3.48 -3.83
CA TYR A 261 -9.49 2.59 -4.73
C TYR A 261 -10.93 2.38 -4.24
N GLU A 262 -11.16 2.08 -2.97
CA GLU A 262 -12.52 1.91 -2.45
C GLU A 262 -13.34 3.22 -2.53
N ARG A 263 -12.73 4.36 -2.18
CA ARG A 263 -13.40 5.66 -2.18
C ARG A 263 -13.74 6.13 -3.59
N SER A 264 -12.90 5.84 -4.57
CA SER A 264 -13.23 6.09 -5.98
C SER A 264 -14.50 5.35 -6.42
N GLY A 265 -14.73 4.14 -5.90
CA GLY A 265 -15.95 3.37 -6.16
C GLY A 265 -17.18 4.00 -5.54
N ALA A 266 -17.03 4.49 -4.31
CA ALA A 266 -18.08 5.26 -3.64
C ALA A 266 -18.45 6.52 -4.44
N PHE A 267 -17.47 7.27 -4.96
CA PHE A 267 -17.74 8.43 -5.80
C PHE A 267 -18.47 8.10 -7.10
N LEU A 268 -18.22 6.97 -7.75
CA LEU A 268 -18.97 6.55 -8.94
C LEU A 268 -20.44 6.25 -8.65
N GLY A 269 -20.76 5.89 -7.42
CA GLY A 269 -22.13 5.71 -6.95
C GLY A 269 -22.89 7.02 -6.73
N VAL A 270 -22.22 8.17 -6.73
CA VAL A 270 -22.82 9.50 -6.52
C VAL A 270 -22.84 10.27 -7.86
N PRO A 271 -24.02 10.65 -8.38
CA PRO A 271 -24.11 11.43 -9.61
C PRO A 271 -23.34 12.76 -9.52
N GLY A 272 -22.55 13.09 -10.54
CA GLY A 272 -21.78 14.34 -10.61
C GLY A 272 -20.44 14.31 -9.85
N LYS A 273 -20.04 13.15 -9.31
CA LYS A 273 -18.78 12.95 -8.59
C LYS A 273 -17.75 12.14 -9.40
N GLU A 274 -17.93 12.01 -10.71
CA GLU A 274 -17.07 11.21 -11.58
C GLU A 274 -15.63 11.76 -11.63
N MET A 275 -15.46 13.09 -11.58
CA MET A 275 -14.14 13.72 -11.51
C MET A 275 -13.39 13.39 -10.21
N ASP A 276 -14.11 13.29 -9.09
CA ASP A 276 -13.54 12.91 -7.80
C ASP A 276 -13.09 11.44 -7.84
N ALA A 277 -13.90 10.57 -8.46
CA ALA A 277 -13.54 9.17 -8.70
C ALA A 277 -12.28 9.02 -9.59
N ILE A 278 -12.18 9.78 -10.68
CA ILE A 278 -10.99 9.80 -11.55
C ILE A 278 -9.75 10.19 -10.75
N ARG A 279 -9.84 11.26 -9.95
CA ARG A 279 -8.73 11.76 -9.15
C ARG A 279 -8.23 10.72 -8.15
N ASP A 280 -9.15 10.04 -7.45
CA ASP A 280 -8.79 9.00 -6.48
C ASP A 280 -8.17 7.77 -7.18
N ALA A 281 -8.72 7.34 -8.32
CA ALA A 281 -8.17 6.22 -9.08
C ALA A 281 -6.76 6.54 -9.63
N GLU A 282 -6.54 7.76 -10.14
CA GLU A 282 -5.20 8.22 -10.56
C GLU A 282 -4.23 8.31 -9.38
N SER A 283 -4.70 8.77 -8.21
CA SER A 283 -3.89 8.82 -6.99
C SER A 283 -3.50 7.42 -6.51
N CYS A 284 -4.43 6.46 -6.57
CA CYS A 284 -4.16 5.06 -6.30
C CYS A 284 -3.08 4.50 -7.25
N LEU A 285 -3.17 4.78 -8.56
CA LEU A 285 -2.17 4.32 -9.54
C LEU A 285 -0.81 5.01 -9.37
N ARG A 286 -0.76 6.26 -8.88
CA ARG A 286 0.51 6.91 -8.53
C ARG A 286 1.22 6.23 -7.36
N LEU A 287 0.46 5.79 -6.36
CA LEU A 287 1.00 5.08 -5.19
C LEU A 287 1.31 3.60 -5.49
N GLN A 288 0.48 2.96 -6.30
CA GLN A 288 0.62 1.55 -6.68
C GLN A 288 0.37 1.40 -8.19
N PRO A 289 1.40 1.58 -9.03
CA PRO A 289 1.27 1.47 -10.49
C PRO A 289 0.74 0.12 -10.95
N ASN A 290 1.08 -0.96 -10.24
CA ASN A 290 0.67 -2.33 -10.56
C ASN A 290 -0.67 -2.73 -9.89
N HIS A 291 -1.51 -1.79 -9.47
CA HIS A 291 -2.78 -2.12 -8.82
C HIS A 291 -3.75 -2.81 -9.80
N ALA A 292 -4.05 -4.09 -9.56
CA ALA A 292 -4.78 -4.97 -10.47
C ALA A 292 -6.08 -4.39 -11.06
N LEU A 293 -6.89 -3.71 -10.25
CA LEU A 293 -8.23 -3.26 -10.65
C LEU A 293 -8.37 -1.74 -10.84
N SER A 294 -7.33 -0.94 -10.57
CA SER A 294 -7.49 0.52 -10.51
C SER A 294 -7.57 1.13 -11.92
N HIS A 295 -6.87 0.57 -12.90
CA HIS A 295 -7.02 0.96 -14.31
C HIS A 295 -8.44 0.77 -14.84
N VAL A 296 -9.10 -0.33 -14.45
CA VAL A 296 -10.50 -0.60 -14.81
C VAL A 296 -11.41 0.45 -14.18
N ARG A 297 -11.19 0.76 -12.89
CA ARG A 297 -11.94 1.78 -12.16
C ARG A 297 -11.80 3.17 -12.80
N LEU A 298 -10.58 3.56 -13.18
CA LEU A 298 -10.31 4.81 -13.88
C LEU A 298 -11.02 4.89 -15.24
N ARG A 299 -10.99 3.81 -16.03
CA ARG A 299 -11.71 3.75 -17.32
C ARG A 299 -13.22 3.87 -17.11
N SER A 300 -13.77 3.14 -16.13
CA SER A 300 -15.18 3.23 -15.76
C SER A 300 -15.58 4.65 -15.41
N ALA A 301 -14.76 5.34 -14.61
CA ALA A 301 -15.02 6.71 -14.21
C ALA A 301 -15.03 7.70 -15.39
N ARG A 302 -14.09 7.55 -16.32
CA ARG A 302 -14.02 8.37 -17.54
C ARG A 302 -15.20 8.14 -18.45
N VAL A 303 -15.61 6.89 -18.65
CA VAL A 303 -16.80 6.56 -19.45
C VAL A 303 -18.04 7.17 -18.82
N GLN A 304 -18.24 7.01 -17.51
CA GLN A 304 -19.39 7.58 -16.82
C GLN A 304 -19.46 9.10 -16.94
N LEU A 305 -18.31 9.78 -16.80
CA LEU A 305 -18.22 11.24 -17.01
C LEU A 305 -18.64 11.65 -18.43
N GLU A 306 -18.11 10.98 -19.46
CA GLU A 306 -18.47 11.29 -20.84
C GLU A 306 -19.94 10.99 -21.13
N THR A 307 -20.49 9.90 -20.58
CA THR A 307 -21.93 9.60 -20.72
C THR A 307 -22.80 10.68 -20.07
N ALA A 308 -22.44 11.19 -18.90
CA ALA A 308 -23.18 12.27 -18.23
C ALA A 308 -23.13 13.57 -19.05
N LYS A 309 -21.97 13.90 -19.63
CA LYS A 309 -21.82 15.05 -20.54
C LYS A 309 -22.71 14.91 -21.78
N LEU A 310 -22.68 13.74 -22.42
CA LEU A 310 -23.52 13.45 -23.59
C LEU A 310 -25.01 13.54 -23.27
N GLN A 311 -25.45 12.98 -22.14
CA GLN A 311 -26.83 13.10 -21.68
C GLN A 311 -27.25 14.55 -21.48
N HIS A 312 -26.39 15.37 -20.86
CA HIS A 312 -26.66 16.80 -20.68
C HIS A 312 -26.75 17.55 -22.02
N LEU A 313 -25.90 17.22 -22.99
CA LEU A 313 -25.96 17.79 -24.35
C LEU A 313 -27.25 17.41 -25.07
N VAL A 314 -27.64 16.13 -25.02
CA VAL A 314 -28.91 15.66 -25.62
C VAL A 314 -30.10 16.39 -24.99
N TYR A 315 -30.12 16.52 -23.67
CA TYR A 315 -31.17 17.26 -22.97
C TYR A 315 -31.23 18.74 -23.40
N LYS A 316 -30.07 19.39 -23.57
CA LYS A 316 -29.98 20.77 -24.03
C LYS A 316 -30.52 20.95 -25.45
N GLU A 317 -30.16 20.06 -26.37
CA GLU A 317 -30.64 20.08 -27.77
C GLU A 317 -32.15 19.81 -27.85
N GLN A 318 -32.66 18.82 -27.10
CA GLN A 318 -34.10 18.54 -27.02
C GLN A 318 -34.87 19.77 -26.55
N ARG A 319 -34.40 20.45 -25.49
CA ARG A 319 -35.02 21.70 -25.03
C ARG A 319 -34.97 22.82 -26.06
N ALA A 320 -33.88 22.95 -26.81
CA ALA A 320 -33.75 23.95 -27.86
C ALA A 320 -34.74 23.68 -29.00
N ALA A 321 -34.88 22.42 -29.42
CA ALA A 321 -35.85 21.96 -30.40
C ALA A 321 -37.29 22.22 -29.94
N ASP A 322 -37.64 21.90 -28.70
CA ASP A 322 -38.96 22.17 -28.13
C ASP A 322 -39.29 23.67 -28.11
N LYS A 323 -38.29 24.51 -27.80
CA LYS A 323 -38.45 25.97 -27.84
C LYS A 323 -38.64 26.48 -29.25
N ALA A 324 -37.97 25.90 -30.25
CA ALA A 324 -38.15 26.24 -31.66
C ALA A 324 -39.50 25.75 -32.21
N ASN A 325 -39.98 24.59 -31.75
CA ASN A 325 -41.24 23.97 -32.16
C ASN A 325 -42.48 24.55 -31.46
N LYS A 326 -42.30 25.33 -30.38
CA LYS A 326 -43.36 26.20 -29.85
C LYS A 326 -43.73 27.23 -30.91
N ARG A 327 -44.72 26.91 -31.75
CA ARG A 327 -45.38 27.88 -32.64
C ARG A 327 -45.79 29.09 -31.81
N PRO A 328 -45.55 30.33 -32.28
CA PRO A 328 -46.19 31.48 -31.65
C PRO A 328 -47.68 31.21 -31.66
N SER A 329 -48.36 31.33 -30.51
CA SER A 329 -49.82 31.34 -30.49
C SER A 329 -50.28 32.34 -31.56
N TYR A 330 -51.24 31.95 -32.40
CA TYR A 330 -51.71 32.73 -33.54
C TYR A 330 -52.05 34.20 -33.18
N ALA A 331 -52.34 34.45 -31.90
CA ALA A 331 -52.53 35.76 -31.30
C ALA A 331 -51.30 36.71 -31.37
N SER A 332 -50.06 36.22 -31.38
CA SER A 332 -48.86 37.08 -31.31
C SER A 332 -48.34 37.56 -32.67
N VAL A 333 -48.74 36.89 -33.76
CA VAL A 333 -48.38 37.30 -35.13
C VAL A 333 -49.33 38.37 -35.65
N PHE A 334 -50.58 38.38 -35.18
CA PHE A 334 -51.62 39.33 -35.62
C PHE A 334 -51.36 40.80 -35.21
N PHE A 335 -50.54 41.05 -34.18
CA PHE A 335 -50.30 42.40 -33.66
C PHE A 335 -48.98 43.06 -34.11
N ARG A 336 -48.12 42.38 -34.89
CA ARG A 336 -46.76 42.89 -35.19
C ARG A 336 -46.51 43.37 -36.63
N THR A 337 -47.45 43.20 -37.54
CA THR A 337 -47.30 43.77 -38.89
C THR A 337 -47.96 45.13 -38.96
N SER A 338 -47.16 46.15 -39.26
CA SER A 338 -47.52 47.53 -39.55
C SER A 338 -48.42 47.64 -40.79
N ALA A 339 -49.64 47.14 -40.71
CA ALA A 339 -50.69 47.51 -41.65
C ALA A 339 -51.22 48.89 -41.24
N PRO A 340 -51.43 49.83 -42.17
CA PRO A 340 -52.10 51.10 -41.84
C PRO A 340 -53.48 50.79 -41.26
N SER A 341 -53.71 51.25 -40.03
CA SER A 341 -54.82 50.85 -39.15
C SER A 341 -56.23 51.21 -39.62
N ASN A 342 -56.37 51.79 -40.82
CA ASN A 342 -57.60 52.41 -41.30
C ASN A 342 -58.22 51.70 -42.53
N LEU A 343 -57.75 50.51 -42.91
CA LEU A 343 -58.39 49.71 -43.96
C LEU A 343 -59.26 48.60 -43.37
N ALA A 344 -60.42 48.37 -43.99
CA ALA A 344 -61.29 47.25 -43.66
C ALA A 344 -60.54 45.91 -43.85
N PRO A 345 -60.82 44.87 -43.03
CA PRO A 345 -60.07 43.60 -43.04
C PRO A 345 -59.95 42.93 -44.41
N ARG A 346 -60.95 43.13 -45.27
CA ARG A 346 -60.99 42.58 -46.63
C ARG A 346 -59.96 43.23 -47.56
N ASP A 347 -59.71 44.52 -47.39
CA ASP A 347 -58.80 45.29 -48.25
C ASP A 347 -57.35 45.18 -47.80
N GLN A 348 -57.11 44.94 -46.50
CA GLN A 348 -55.79 44.56 -45.98
C GLN A 348 -55.28 43.25 -46.62
N LEU A 349 -56.18 42.27 -46.79
CA LEU A 349 -55.88 40.99 -47.44
C LEU A 349 -55.55 41.15 -48.93
N ARG A 350 -56.18 42.12 -49.59
CA ARG A 350 -55.95 42.43 -51.01
C ARG A 350 -54.63 43.18 -51.22
N TYR A 351 -54.29 44.10 -50.31
CA TYR A 351 -53.01 44.80 -50.26
C TYR A 351 -51.82 43.87 -49.99
N LEU A 352 -51.99 42.90 -49.08
CA LEU A 352 -50.95 41.88 -48.81
C LEU A 352 -50.73 40.93 -50.00
N LYS A 353 -51.81 40.56 -50.72
CA LYS A 353 -51.68 39.76 -51.96
C LYS A 353 -50.98 40.54 -53.08
N SER A 354 -51.20 41.84 -53.21
CA SER A 354 -50.51 42.64 -54.23
C SER A 354 -49.02 42.83 -53.93
N GLN A 355 -48.61 42.85 -52.65
CA GLN A 355 -47.19 42.86 -52.27
C GLN A 355 -46.50 41.49 -52.41
N ALA A 356 -47.25 40.38 -52.31
CA ALA A 356 -46.70 39.04 -52.51
C ALA A 356 -46.41 38.75 -54.00
N SER A 357 -47.12 39.42 -54.92
CA SER A 357 -46.94 39.25 -56.38
C SER A 357 -45.73 39.97 -56.96
N THR A 358 -45.09 40.89 -56.22
CA THR A 358 -43.93 41.68 -56.67
C THR A 358 -42.60 41.23 -56.07
N ARG A 359 -42.59 40.16 -55.26
CA ARG A 359 -41.36 39.54 -54.77
C ARG A 359 -40.92 38.41 -55.70
N GLU A 360 -39.85 38.63 -56.46
CA GLU A 360 -39.10 37.54 -57.09
C GLU A 360 -38.68 36.49 -56.03
N PRO A 361 -38.52 35.21 -56.41
CA PRO A 361 -38.16 34.14 -55.50
C PRO A 361 -36.69 34.30 -55.07
N THR A 362 -36.45 35.10 -54.04
CA THR A 362 -35.14 35.13 -53.40
C THR A 362 -34.91 33.81 -52.68
N SER A 363 -33.87 33.10 -53.12
CA SER A 363 -33.34 31.91 -52.48
C SER A 363 -33.25 32.10 -50.96
N GLY A 364 -33.97 31.28 -50.20
CA GLY A 364 -33.78 31.19 -48.76
C GLY A 364 -32.31 30.88 -48.42
N PRO A 365 -31.84 31.30 -47.24
CA PRO A 365 -30.45 31.09 -46.85
C PRO A 365 -30.15 29.59 -46.85
N LYS A 366 -29.21 29.19 -47.72
CA LYS A 366 -28.56 27.88 -47.69
C LYS A 366 -27.99 27.69 -46.28
N ALA A 367 -28.37 26.61 -45.62
CA ALA A 367 -27.75 26.16 -44.39
C ALA A 367 -26.22 26.15 -44.59
N THR A 368 -25.50 26.87 -43.74
CA THR A 368 -24.03 26.93 -43.74
C THR A 368 -23.47 25.54 -43.43
N PRO A 369 -22.67 24.94 -44.34
CA PRO A 369 -22.11 23.60 -44.18
C PRO A 369 -20.80 23.63 -43.37
N TRP A 370 -20.84 24.18 -42.17
CA TRP A 370 -19.66 24.25 -41.30
C TRP A 370 -20.01 23.94 -39.85
N LEU A 371 -20.16 22.64 -39.58
CA LEU A 371 -19.70 21.97 -38.37
C LEU A 371 -19.79 20.48 -38.68
N ALA A 372 -18.65 19.94 -39.14
CA ALA A 372 -18.44 18.51 -39.26
C ALA A 372 -18.61 17.88 -37.88
N THR A 373 -19.82 17.39 -37.64
CA THR A 373 -20.07 16.28 -36.72
C THR A 373 -19.00 15.23 -36.96
N THR A 374 -18.39 14.68 -35.90
CA THR A 374 -17.86 13.32 -35.98
C THR A 374 -18.95 12.49 -36.67
N PRO A 375 -18.67 11.85 -37.82
CA PRO A 375 -19.72 11.22 -38.59
C PRO A 375 -20.43 10.27 -37.64
N LEU A 376 -21.72 10.51 -37.42
CA LEU A 376 -22.58 9.58 -36.73
C LEU A 376 -22.37 8.27 -37.50
N VAL A 377 -21.72 7.30 -36.87
CA VAL A 377 -21.39 6.04 -37.53
C VAL A 377 -22.72 5.43 -37.91
N ASP A 378 -23.06 5.50 -39.19
CA ASP A 378 -24.31 4.95 -39.69
C ASP A 378 -24.20 3.43 -39.53
N TYR A 379 -24.86 2.90 -38.51
CA TYR A 379 -24.81 1.48 -38.17
C TYR A 379 -25.24 0.60 -39.34
N TYR A 380 -26.11 1.13 -40.22
CA TYR A 380 -26.55 0.44 -41.43
C TYR A 380 -25.40 0.38 -42.46
N THR A 381 -24.61 1.44 -42.60
CA THR A 381 -23.39 1.41 -43.46
C THR A 381 -22.32 0.47 -42.92
N THR A 382 -22.18 0.38 -41.59
CA THR A 382 -21.21 -0.51 -40.93
C THR A 382 -21.57 -1.99 -41.12
N LEU A 383 -22.87 -2.29 -41.15
CA LEU A 383 -23.41 -3.62 -41.43
C LEU A 383 -23.61 -3.88 -42.94
N GLY A 384 -23.38 -2.88 -43.80
CA GLY A 384 -23.55 -2.99 -45.25
C GLY A 384 -25.00 -3.22 -45.70
N ILE A 385 -25.97 -2.68 -44.96
CA ILE A 385 -27.41 -2.86 -45.18
C ILE A 385 -28.12 -1.52 -45.34
N SER A 386 -29.30 -1.54 -45.96
CA SER A 386 -30.13 -0.35 -46.13
C SER A 386 -30.79 0.09 -44.82
N PRO A 387 -31.05 1.39 -44.59
CA PRO A 387 -31.85 1.87 -43.45
C PRO A 387 -33.29 1.35 -43.41
N ALA A 388 -33.80 0.82 -44.53
CA ALA A 388 -35.12 0.19 -44.63
C ALA A 388 -35.08 -1.35 -44.45
N ALA A 389 -33.92 -1.91 -44.07
CA ALA A 389 -33.76 -3.35 -43.93
C ALA A 389 -34.62 -3.93 -42.80
N SER A 390 -35.14 -5.13 -43.03
CA SER A 390 -35.94 -5.85 -42.03
C SER A 390 -35.07 -6.34 -40.87
N MET A 391 -35.69 -6.55 -39.71
CA MET A 391 -34.99 -7.00 -38.50
C MET A 391 -34.18 -8.29 -38.71
N ASP A 392 -34.64 -9.20 -39.56
CA ASP A 392 -33.96 -10.46 -39.86
C ASP A 392 -32.73 -10.26 -40.76
N GLU A 393 -32.75 -9.26 -41.63
CA GLU A 393 -31.59 -8.88 -42.45
C GLU A 393 -30.50 -8.22 -41.60
N VAL A 394 -30.90 -7.39 -40.63
CA VAL A 394 -29.98 -6.79 -39.64
C VAL A 394 -29.29 -7.89 -38.83
N LYS A 395 -30.04 -8.87 -38.33
CA LYS A 395 -29.47 -10.00 -37.57
C LYS A 395 -28.48 -10.83 -38.38
N LYS A 396 -28.81 -11.13 -39.65
CA LYS A 396 -27.91 -11.86 -40.56
C LYS A 396 -26.65 -11.07 -40.92
N ALA A 397 -26.76 -9.76 -41.10
CA ALA A 397 -25.61 -8.88 -41.34
C ALA A 397 -24.71 -8.78 -40.11
N TYR A 398 -25.30 -8.61 -38.93
CA TYR A 398 -24.58 -8.58 -37.66
C TYR A 398 -23.83 -9.89 -37.40
N HIS A 399 -24.46 -11.05 -37.58
CA HIS A 399 -23.82 -12.35 -37.36
C HIS A 399 -22.59 -12.56 -38.28
N ARG A 400 -22.68 -12.14 -39.54
CA ARG A 400 -21.55 -12.19 -40.49
C ARG A 400 -20.41 -11.25 -40.09
N CYS A 401 -20.72 -10.02 -39.69
CA CYS A 401 -19.71 -9.04 -39.28
C CYS A 401 -19.05 -9.44 -37.93
N ALA A 402 -19.84 -9.95 -36.99
CA ALA A 402 -19.35 -10.44 -35.70
C ALA A 402 -18.37 -11.59 -35.87
N LEU A 403 -18.65 -12.59 -36.73
CA LEU A 403 -17.72 -13.69 -36.99
C LEU A 403 -16.41 -13.23 -37.66
N ARG A 404 -16.44 -12.18 -38.49
CA ARG A 404 -15.25 -11.64 -39.15
C ARG A 404 -14.39 -10.73 -38.28
N LEU A 405 -15.01 -10.01 -37.35
CA LEU A 405 -14.37 -8.96 -36.54
C LEU A 405 -14.16 -9.39 -35.08
N HIS A 406 -14.60 -10.60 -34.71
CA HIS A 406 -14.32 -11.16 -33.40
C HIS A 406 -12.80 -11.32 -33.24
N PRO A 407 -12.16 -10.73 -32.21
CA PRO A 407 -10.70 -10.73 -32.03
C PRO A 407 -10.13 -12.09 -31.60
N GLY A 408 -10.79 -13.20 -31.95
CA GLY A 408 -10.60 -14.52 -31.35
C GLY A 408 -10.50 -15.65 -32.37
N ASP A 409 -9.57 -15.53 -33.31
CA ASP A 409 -8.93 -16.69 -33.94
C ASP A 409 -7.66 -17.14 -33.17
N GLY A 410 -7.56 -16.74 -31.90
CA GLY A 410 -6.55 -17.23 -30.95
C GLY A 410 -7.15 -17.45 -29.58
N TYR A 411 -7.37 -18.73 -29.22
CA TYR A 411 -7.44 -19.31 -27.88
C TYR A 411 -8.05 -18.44 -26.75
N GLU A 412 -9.37 -18.53 -26.56
CA GLU A 412 -10.03 -18.56 -25.23
C GLU A 412 -11.55 -18.68 -25.43
N LYS A 413 -12.00 -19.86 -25.87
CA LYS A 413 -13.41 -20.26 -25.75
C LYS A 413 -13.51 -21.11 -24.49
N TYR A 414 -14.35 -20.71 -23.54
CA TYR A 414 -15.22 -21.56 -22.69
C TYR A 414 -15.79 -20.86 -21.43
N LEU A 415 -15.99 -19.52 -21.40
CA LEU A 415 -16.57 -18.90 -20.18
C LEU A 415 -17.64 -17.81 -20.34
N ALA A 416 -18.09 -17.49 -21.55
CA ALA A 416 -19.04 -16.37 -21.73
C ALA A 416 -20.40 -16.77 -22.33
N VAL A 417 -21.03 -17.86 -21.84
CA VAL A 417 -22.44 -18.18 -22.20
C VAL A 417 -23.33 -18.38 -20.96
N GLN A 418 -22.99 -17.81 -19.79
CA GLN A 418 -23.85 -18.00 -18.60
C GLN A 418 -24.09 -16.77 -17.72
N ILE A 419 -23.98 -15.55 -18.25
CA ILE A 419 -24.28 -14.32 -17.48
C ILE A 419 -25.41 -13.47 -18.08
N TRP A 420 -26.20 -14.03 -19.00
CA TRP A 420 -27.46 -13.38 -19.39
C TRP A 420 -28.61 -14.39 -19.36
N MET A 421 -28.97 -14.78 -18.14
CA MET A 421 -30.33 -15.12 -17.71
C MET A 421 -30.54 -14.59 -16.29
#